data_AF-A0A525JUV8-F1
#
_entry.id   AF-A0A525JUV8-F1
#
_cell.length_a   1.000
_cell.length_b   1.000
_cell.length_c   1.000
_cell.angle_alpha   90.00
_cell.angle_beta   90.00
_cell.angle_gamma   90.00
#
_symmetry.space_group_name_H-M   'P 1'
#
loop_
_entity.id
_entity.type
_entity.pdbx_description
1 polymer ?
#
loop_
_entity_poly.entity_id
_entity_poly.type
_entity_poly.pdbx_seq_one_letter_code
_entity_poly.pdbx_strand_id
1 'polypeptide(L)' 'MNARTVAWTPLDLAAAQPVRAGDLVSADAGGLPIYRVMALEEGRAWVATRPGGPTRAMPLDGFRWRAIKAA' A
#
# COMPACT_ATOMS: atom_id res chain seq x y z
N MET A 1 22.31 -1.14 -11.28
CA MET A 1 20.88 -1.34 -10.99
C MET A 1 20.37 -0.06 -10.33
N ASN A 2 19.55 0.73 -11.03
CA ASN A 2 18.99 1.95 -10.45
C ASN A 2 17.88 1.56 -9.45
N ALA A 3 18.25 1.35 -8.20
CA ALA A 3 17.29 1.24 -7.11
C ALA A 3 16.62 2.61 -6.96
N ARG A 4 15.48 2.83 -7.62
CA ARG A 4 14.66 4.01 -7.35
C ARG A 4 14.18 3.89 -5.92
N THR A 5 14.73 4.71 -5.04
CA THR A 5 14.31 4.82 -3.64
C THR A 5 12.82 5.16 -3.63
N VAL A 6 12.01 4.28 -3.06
CA VAL A 6 10.59 4.56 -2.84
C VAL A 6 10.49 5.47 -1.63
N ALA A 7 10.00 6.70 -1.83
CA ALA A 7 9.68 7.58 -0.72
C ALA A 7 8.34 7.13 -0.10
N TRP A 8 8.26 7.16 1.22
CA TRP A 8 7.06 6.75 1.97
C TRP A 8 6.50 7.93 2.74
N THR A 9 5.18 8.06 2.77
CA THR A 9 4.47 9.02 3.61
C THR A 9 3.52 8.30 4.56
N PRO A 10 3.30 8.80 5.78
CA PRO A 10 2.27 8.27 6.67
C PRO A 10 0.89 8.33 6.00
N LEU A 11 0.09 7.30 6.23
CA LEU A 11 -1.33 7.28 5.87
C LEU A 11 -2.13 8.10 6.89
N ASP A 12 -3.01 8.96 6.38
CA ASP A 12 -4.07 9.55 7.19
C ASP A 12 -5.22 8.56 7.31
N LEU A 13 -5.21 7.75 8.37
CA LEU A 13 -6.24 6.75 8.64
C LEU A 13 -7.59 7.35 9.05
N ALA A 14 -7.66 8.65 9.34
CA ALA A 14 -8.91 9.35 9.62
C ALA A 14 -9.63 9.79 8.33
N ALA A 15 -8.94 9.80 7.19
CA ALA A 15 -9.55 10.13 5.91
C ALA A 15 -10.62 9.09 5.51
N ALA A 16 -11.70 9.55 4.88
CA ALA A 16 -12.76 8.67 4.37
C ALA A 16 -12.24 7.60 3.39
N GLN A 17 -11.11 7.88 2.73
CA GLN A 17 -10.46 6.94 1.83
C GLN A 17 -8.93 7.09 1.95
N PRO A 18 -8.30 6.38 2.91
CA PRO A 18 -6.86 6.55 3.21
C PRO A 18 -5.96 6.03 2.08
N VAL A 19 -6.43 5.03 1.33
CA VAL A 19 -5.71 4.37 0.23
C VAL A 19 -6.58 4.27 -1.01
N ARG A 20 -5.96 4.07 -2.17
CA ARG A 20 -6.64 3.84 -3.45
C ARG A 20 -6.11 2.57 -4.13
N ALA A 21 -6.92 1.99 -5.01
CA ALA A 21 -6.44 0.94 -5.91
C ALA A 21 -5.26 1.46 -6.74
N GLY A 22 -4.20 0.66 -6.83
CA GLY A 22 -2.93 1.01 -7.47
C GLY A 22 -1.87 1.56 -6.52
N ASP A 23 -2.24 2.02 -5.31
CA ASP A 23 -1.28 2.49 -4.31
C ASP A 23 -0.34 1.36 -3.89
N LEU A 24 0.91 1.73 -3.60
CA LEU A 24 1.81 0.85 -2.86
C LEU A 24 1.75 1.23 -1.38
N VAL A 25 1.53 0.24 -0.52
CA VAL A 25 1.37 0.41 0.92
C VAL A 25 2.26 -0.55 1.70
N SER A 26 2.58 -0.19 2.94
CA SER A 26 3.33 -1.05 3.86
C SER A 26 2.89 -0.85 5.31
N ALA A 27 3.10 -1.89 6.12
CA ALA A 27 2.90 -1.84 7.56
C ALA A 27 4.07 -1.11 8.26
N ASP A 28 5.29 -1.29 7.75
CA ASP A 28 6.53 -0.86 8.41
C ASP A 28 7.20 0.33 7.72
N ALA A 29 7.85 1.16 8.54
CA ALA A 29 8.68 2.26 8.07
C ALA A 29 9.93 1.71 7.39
N GLY A 30 10.01 1.83 6.06
CA GLY A 30 11.05 1.20 5.24
C GLY A 30 10.47 0.40 4.07
N GLY A 31 9.16 0.12 4.12
CA GLY A 31 8.40 -0.33 2.97
C GLY A 31 8.32 -1.84 2.79
N LEU A 32 9.02 -2.66 3.56
CA LEU A 32 8.95 -4.12 3.41
C LEU A 32 8.05 -4.73 4.50
N PRO A 33 7.12 -5.63 4.14
CA PRO A 33 6.72 -6.00 2.77
C PRO A 33 5.95 -4.88 2.05
N ILE A 34 6.20 -4.73 0.73
CA ILE A 34 5.47 -3.81 -0.15
C ILE A 34 4.24 -4.53 -0.71
N TYR A 35 3.09 -3.89 -0.58
CA TYR A 35 1.83 -4.37 -1.13
C TYR A 35 1.29 -3.38 -2.15
N ARG A 36 0.87 -3.87 -3.32
CA ARG A 36 0.04 -3.10 -4.24
C ARG A 36 -1.42 -3.34 -3.90
N VAL A 37 -2.16 -2.27 -3.66
CA VAL A 37 -3.62 -2.31 -3.52
C VAL A 37 -4.23 -2.63 -4.88
N MET A 38 -5.00 -3.69 -4.94
CA MET A 38 -5.66 -4.17 -6.15
C MET A 38 -7.15 -3.79 -6.18
N ALA A 39 -7.81 -3.86 -5.02
CA ALA A 39 -9.20 -3.46 -4.84
C ALA A 39 -9.45 -3.06 -3.37
N LEU A 40 -10.55 -2.36 -3.14
CA LEU A 40 -11.00 -1.95 -1.81
C LEU A 40 -12.39 -2.54 -1.55
N GLU A 41 -12.59 -2.96 -0.31
CA GLU A 41 -13.85 -3.45 0.25
C GLU A 41 -14.01 -2.82 1.64
N GLU A 42 -15.19 -2.86 2.23
CA GLU A 42 -15.47 -2.23 3.51
C GLU A 42 -14.45 -2.65 4.60
N GLY A 43 -13.62 -1.70 5.04
CA GLY A 43 -12.56 -1.91 6.02
C GLY A 43 -11.35 -2.73 5.56
N ARG A 44 -11.30 -3.20 4.30
CA ARG A 44 -10.26 -4.10 3.79
C ARG A 44 -9.68 -3.66 2.45
N ALA A 45 -8.41 -3.96 2.24
CA ALA A 45 -7.75 -3.88 0.94
C ALA A 45 -7.36 -5.28 0.46
N TRP A 46 -7.68 -5.55 -0.80
CA TRP A 46 -7.12 -6.68 -1.52
C TRP A 46 -5.75 -6.27 -2.04
N VAL A 47 -4.70 -7.00 -1.66
CA VAL A 47 -3.32 -6.64 -1.98
C VAL A 47 -2.52 -7.77 -2.61
N ALA A 48 -1.54 -7.41 -3.44
CA ALA A 48 -0.55 -8.34 -4.01
C ALA A 48 0.89 -7.81 -3.80
N THR A 49 1.85 -8.70 -3.59
CA THR A 49 3.27 -8.34 -3.45
C THR A 49 4.00 -8.20 -4.79
N ARG A 50 3.41 -8.71 -5.87
CA ARG A 50 3.93 -8.59 -7.24
C ARG A 50 2.79 -8.53 -8.26
N PRO A 51 3.01 -7.89 -9.43
CA PRO A 51 2.04 -7.91 -10.53
C PRO A 51 1.69 -9.35 -10.93
N GLY A 52 0.40 -9.65 -11.12
CA GLY A 52 -0.10 -10.98 -11.47
C GLY A 52 0.07 -12.06 -10.38
N GLY A 53 0.53 -11.68 -9.18
CA GLY A 53 0.63 -12.58 -8.04
C GLY A 53 -0.71 -12.84 -7.36
N PRO A 54 -0.78 -13.81 -6.45
CA PRO A 54 -1.97 -14.06 -5.65
C PRO A 54 -2.31 -12.83 -4.81
N THR A 55 -3.61 -12.50 -4.76
CA THR A 55 -4.12 -11.45 -3.90
C THR A 55 -4.51 -12.00 -2.54
N ARG A 56 -4.41 -11.17 -1.50
CA ARG A 56 -4.94 -11.47 -0.17
C ARG A 56 -5.68 -10.26 0.39
N ALA A 57 -6.75 -10.48 1.13
CA ALA A 57 -7.45 -9.42 1.85
C ALA A 57 -6.70 -9.08 3.15
N MET A 58 -6.50 -7.80 3.42
CA MET A 58 -5.90 -7.28 4.65
C MET A 58 -6.72 -6.12 5.21
N PRO A 59 -6.81 -5.97 6.54
CA PRO A 59 -7.40 -4.79 7.17
C PRO A 59 -6.68 -3.50 6.76
N LEU A 60 -7.44 -2.43 6.51
CA LEU A 60 -6.88 -1.13 6.11
C LEU A 60 -6.01 -0.48 7.19
N ASP A 61 -6.37 -0.67 8.46
CA ASP A 61 -5.64 -0.19 9.65
C ASP A 61 -4.31 -0.93 9.90
N GLY A 62 -4.08 -2.03 9.18
CA GLY A 62 -2.81 -2.75 9.14
C GLY A 62 -1.73 -2.03 8.33
N PHE A 63 -2.09 -1.04 7.50
CA PHE A 63 -1.14 -0.24 6.74
C PHE A 63 -0.90 1.11 7.42
N ARG A 64 0.37 1.55 7.44
CA ARG A 64 0.77 2.82 8.05
C ARG A 64 1.42 3.76 7.05
N TRP A 65 1.87 3.23 5.92
CA TRP A 65 2.66 3.96 4.94
C TRP A 65 2.11 3.77 3.54
N ARG A 66 2.16 4.85 2.74
CA ARG A 66 1.92 4.83 1.30
C ARG A 66 3.14 5.33 0.55
N ALA A 67 3.48 4.69 -0.55
CA ALA A 67 4.54 5.16 -1.43
C ALA A 67 4.11 6.46 -2.12
N ILE A 68 5.02 7.42 -2.15
CA ILE A 68 4.90 8.62 -2.98
C ILE A 68 5.40 8.23 -4.36
N LYS A 69 4.56 8.39 -5.39
CA LYS A 69 5.03 8.24 -6.77
C LYS A 69 6.00 9.39 -7.04
N ALA A 70 7.26 9.08 -7.36
CA ALA A 70 8.16 10.07 -7.92
C ALA A 70 7.51 10.60 -9.22
N ALA A 71 7.34 11.93 -9.30
CA ALA A 71 6.78 12.61 -10.46
C ALA A 71 7.56 12.30 -11.74
#